data_AF-A0A7K2M9T8-F1
#
_entry.id   AF-A0A7K2M9T8-F1
#
_cell.length_a   1.000
_cell.length_b   1.000
_cell.length_c   1.000
_cell.angle_alpha   90.00
_cell.angle_beta   90.00
_cell.angle_gamma   90.00
#
_symmetry.space_group_name_H-M   'P 1'
#
loop_
_entity.id
_entity.type
_entity.pdbx_description
1 polymer ?
#
loop_
_entity_poly.entity_id
_entity_poly.type
_entity_poly.pdbx_seq_one_letter_code
_entity_poly.pdbx_strand_id
1 'polypeptide(L)'
;SDGGGLGLAHGAAGVLHALAECGAERYEEGERWLLARTAPPPAGTPFGLYDGLAGVAHVLDRLGHRQRALDLVDGILRERWQNLSSDLRGGLAGLGLVLDGLAETTGEKE
;
A
#
# COMPACT_ATOMS: atom_id res chain seq x y z
N SER A 1 -4.86 -10.52 12.32
CA SER A 1 -3.77 -9.77 13.00
C SER A 1 -3.85 -8.33 12.52
N ASP A 2 -3.45 -7.36 13.33
CA ASP A 2 -3.71 -5.93 13.13
C ASP A 2 -2.85 -5.24 12.04
N GLY A 3 -2.57 -5.94 10.93
CA GLY A 3 -1.82 -5.38 9.79
C GLY A 3 -0.38 -4.95 10.12
N GLY A 4 0.22 -5.49 11.19
CA GLY A 4 1.62 -5.26 11.55
C GLY A 4 2.00 -3.80 11.85
N GLY A 5 1.03 -2.92 12.06
CA GLY A 5 1.25 -1.48 12.22
C GLY A 5 1.70 -0.77 10.94
N LEU A 6 1.62 -1.41 9.76
CA LEU A 6 2.02 -0.83 8.49
C LEU A 6 0.84 -0.27 7.68
N GLY A 7 -0.31 -0.94 7.74
CA GLY A 7 -1.44 -0.70 6.83
C GLY A 7 -2.09 0.68 6.93
N LEU A 8 -2.96 0.98 5.96
CA LEU A 8 -3.63 2.27 5.80
C LEU A 8 -4.61 2.60 6.94
N ALA A 9 -5.36 1.62 7.44
CA ALA A 9 -6.43 1.88 8.42
C ALA A 9 -5.92 2.20 9.83
N HIS A 10 -4.83 1.54 10.28
CA HIS A 10 -4.37 1.62 11.67
C HIS A 10 -2.84 1.60 11.81
N GLY A 11 -2.11 1.94 10.74
CA GLY A 11 -0.66 1.83 10.69
C GLY A 11 0.05 3.07 10.17
N ALA A 12 1.37 2.95 10.01
CA ALA A 12 2.25 4.02 9.57
C ALA A 12 1.84 4.61 8.21
N ALA A 13 1.37 3.79 7.26
CA ALA A 13 0.86 4.29 5.98
C ALA A 13 -0.35 5.22 6.19
N GLY A 14 -1.26 4.90 7.11
CA GLY A 14 -2.39 5.76 7.47
C GLY A 14 -1.97 7.10 8.05
N VAL A 15 -0.97 7.09 8.94
CA VAL A 15 -0.42 8.32 9.54
C VAL A 15 0.21 9.20 8.46
N LEU A 16 1.06 8.63 7.59
CA LEU A 16 1.70 9.40 6.51
C LEU A 16 0.68 9.92 5.50
N HIS A 17 -0.35 9.13 5.19
CA HIS A 17 -1.45 9.56 4.33
C HIS A 17 -2.20 10.75 4.93
N ALA A 18 -2.55 10.69 6.21
CA ALA A 18 -3.25 11.78 6.89
C ALA A 18 -2.41 13.07 6.95
N LEU A 19 -1.09 12.96 7.19
CA LEU A 19 -0.18 14.11 7.16
C LEU A 19 -0.17 14.77 5.77
N ALA A 20 -0.06 13.97 4.71
CA ALA A 20 -0.08 14.47 3.33
C ALA A 20 -1.42 15.13 2.98
N GLU A 21 -2.56 14.53 3.34
CA GLU A 21 -3.89 15.06 3.06
C GLU A 21 -4.17 16.38 3.78
N CYS A 22 -3.68 16.53 5.00
CA CYS A 22 -3.84 17.76 5.78
C CYS A 22 -2.88 18.88 5.35
N GLY A 23 -2.02 18.66 4.34
CA GLY A 23 -1.05 19.64 3.87
C GLY A 23 0.09 19.89 4.85
N ALA A 24 0.39 18.94 5.73
CA ALA A 24 1.56 19.02 6.60
C ALA A 24 2.85 18.99 5.77
N GLU A 25 3.95 19.49 6.35
CA GLU A 25 5.26 19.33 5.74
C GLU A 25 5.63 17.84 5.60
N ARG A 26 6.41 17.53 4.56
CA ARG A 26 6.80 16.16 4.25
C ARG A 26 7.58 15.54 5.41
N TYR A 27 7.09 14.41 5.93
CA TYR A 27 7.73 13.70 7.02
C TYR A 27 8.65 12.58 6.51
N GLU A 28 9.82 12.96 6.02
CA GLU A 28 10.75 12.04 5.35
C GLU A 28 11.24 10.89 6.24
N GLU A 29 11.37 11.11 7.55
CA GLU A 29 11.79 10.06 8.47
C GLU A 29 10.75 8.93 8.55
N GLY A 30 9.46 9.29 8.60
CA GLY A 30 8.36 8.33 8.55
C GLY A 30 8.33 7.56 7.23
N GLU A 31 8.55 8.25 6.11
CA GLU A 31 8.64 7.61 4.79
C GLU A 31 9.79 6.61 4.72
N ARG A 32 11.00 7.00 5.15
CA ARG A 32 12.17 6.10 5.21
C ARG A 32 11.92 4.89 6.10
N TRP A 33 11.26 5.09 7.24
CA TRP A 33 10.89 4.02 8.15
C TRP A 33 9.94 3.00 7.49
N LEU A 34 8.95 3.49 6.73
CA LEU A 34 7.97 2.64 6.03
C LEU A 34 8.62 1.88 4.86
N LEU A 35 9.49 2.55 4.10
CA LEU A 35 10.29 1.95 3.04
C LEU A 35 11.14 0.79 3.58
N ALA A 36 11.88 1.02 4.67
CA ALA A 36 12.75 0.01 5.27
C ALA A 36 11.99 -1.22 5.78
N ARG A 37 10.80 -1.03 6.36
CA ARG A 37 9.96 -2.14 6.85
C ARG A 37 9.15 -2.86 5.80
N THR A 38 9.15 -2.35 4.58
CA THR A 38 8.47 -3.04 3.48
C THR A 38 9.43 -3.75 2.56
N ALA A 39 10.76 -3.68 2.73
CA ALA A 39 11.74 -4.30 1.83
C ALA A 39 12.68 -5.31 2.56
N PRO A 40 12.26 -6.59 2.74
CA PRO A 40 10.99 -7.19 2.37
C PRO A 40 9.88 -6.91 3.40
N PRO A 41 8.60 -7.06 3.03
CA PRO A 41 7.51 -6.92 4.00
C PRO A 41 7.53 -8.08 5.01
N PRO A 42 7.01 -7.89 6.24
CA PRO A 42 6.92 -8.96 7.22
C PRO A 42 6.09 -10.14 6.70
N ALA A 43 6.52 -11.36 7.02
CA ALA A 43 5.80 -12.57 6.63
C ALA A 43 4.36 -12.55 7.19
N GLY A 44 3.38 -12.91 6.35
CA GLY A 44 1.97 -12.91 6.74
C GLY A 44 1.32 -11.53 6.82
N THR A 45 1.96 -10.47 6.30
CA THR A 45 1.29 -9.18 6.11
C THR A 45 0.10 -9.37 5.15
N PRO A 46 -1.11 -8.88 5.49
CA PRO A 46 -2.26 -8.95 4.59
C PRO A 46 -2.01 -8.22 3.26
N PHE A 47 -2.80 -8.52 2.23
CA PHE A 47 -2.69 -7.88 0.92
C PHE A 47 -3.67 -6.73 0.70
N GLY A 48 -4.67 -6.55 1.57
CA GLY A 48 -5.77 -5.60 1.37
C GLY A 48 -5.37 -4.12 1.33
N LEU A 49 -6.30 -3.30 0.85
CA LEU A 49 -6.17 -1.84 0.81
C LEU A 49 -6.09 -1.24 2.21
N TYR A 50 -6.95 -1.66 3.14
CA TYR A 50 -7.02 -1.01 4.45
C TYR A 50 -6.10 -1.66 5.48
N ASP A 51 -5.87 -2.95 5.40
CA ASP A 51 -5.15 -3.73 6.42
C ASP A 51 -3.83 -4.32 5.92
N GLY A 52 -3.44 -4.04 4.68
CA GLY A 52 -2.36 -4.77 4.02
C GLY A 52 -1.46 -3.97 3.07
N LEU A 53 -0.68 -4.72 2.30
CA LEU A 53 0.37 -4.21 1.42
C LEU A 53 -0.16 -3.35 0.26
N ALA A 54 -1.37 -3.58 -0.25
CA ALA A 54 -1.94 -2.72 -1.29
C ALA A 54 -2.15 -1.29 -0.76
N GLY A 55 -2.60 -1.14 0.49
CA GLY A 55 -2.69 0.17 1.14
C GLY A 55 -1.34 0.86 1.28
N VAL A 56 -0.32 0.10 1.66
CA VAL A 56 1.04 0.63 1.78
C VAL A 56 1.56 1.08 0.40
N ALA A 57 1.34 0.28 -0.64
CA ALA A 57 1.70 0.64 -2.01
C ALA A 57 0.99 1.92 -2.47
N HIS A 58 -0.32 2.04 -2.24
CA HIS A 58 -1.10 3.23 -2.56
C HIS A 58 -0.51 4.49 -1.90
N VAL A 59 -0.22 4.44 -0.60
CA VAL A 59 0.36 5.58 0.11
C VAL A 59 1.77 5.91 -0.38
N LEU A 60 2.61 4.90 -0.64
CA LEU A 60 3.97 5.11 -1.14
C LEU A 60 4.00 5.75 -2.52
N ASP A 61 3.14 5.33 -3.46
CA ASP A 61 3.04 5.98 -4.78
C ASP A 61 2.60 7.45 -4.63
N ARG A 62 1.60 7.71 -3.78
CA ARG A 62 1.13 9.07 -3.49
C ARG A 62 2.21 9.99 -2.88
N LEU A 63 3.15 9.43 -2.13
CA LEU A 63 4.29 10.16 -1.57
C LEU A 63 5.49 10.25 -2.55
N GLY A 64 5.33 9.73 -3.78
CA GLY A 64 6.35 9.77 -4.83
C GLY A 64 7.30 8.57 -4.84
N HIS A 65 7.08 7.55 -4.02
CA HIS A 65 7.87 6.31 -3.97
C HIS A 65 7.32 5.25 -4.91
N ARG A 66 7.06 5.63 -6.16
CA ARG A 66 6.37 4.80 -7.15
C ARG A 66 7.01 3.43 -7.35
N GLN A 67 8.33 3.36 -7.53
CA GLN A 67 9.00 2.08 -7.76
C GLN A 67 8.74 1.10 -6.60
N ARG A 68 8.78 1.59 -5.35
CA ARG A 68 8.48 0.74 -4.19
C ARG A 68 7.03 0.27 -4.19
N ALA A 69 6.09 1.13 -4.58
CA ALA A 69 4.68 0.74 -4.72
C ALA A 69 4.50 -0.37 -5.76
N LEU A 70 5.16 -0.25 -6.92
CA LEU A 70 5.14 -1.27 -7.97
C LEU A 70 5.76 -2.59 -7.49
N ASP A 71 6.91 -2.54 -6.81
CA ASP A 71 7.55 -3.75 -6.26
C ASP A 71 6.63 -4.48 -5.26
N LEU A 72 5.89 -3.73 -4.44
CA LEU A 72 4.94 -4.30 -3.48
C LEU A 72 3.78 -4.98 -4.19
N VAL A 73 3.21 -4.34 -5.20
CA VAL A 73 2.12 -4.90 -6.00
C VAL A 73 2.57 -6.11 -6.80
N ASP A 74 3.74 -6.07 -7.44
CA ASP A 74 4.31 -7.24 -8.12
C ASP A 74 4.48 -8.41 -7.14
N GLY A 75 4.92 -8.15 -5.91
CA GLY A 75 4.95 -9.14 -4.84
C GLY A 75 3.57 -9.75 -4.53
N ILE A 76 2.53 -8.93 -4.40
CA ILE A 76 1.15 -9.40 -4.19
C ILE A 76 0.68 -10.26 -5.36
N LEU A 77 0.93 -9.83 -6.60
CA LEU A 77 0.46 -10.49 -7.81
C LEU A 77 1.12 -11.86 -8.06
N ARG A 78 2.32 -12.07 -7.52
CA ARG A 78 3.02 -13.37 -7.52
C ARG A 78 2.50 -14.36 -6.48
N GLU A 79 1.73 -13.89 -5.50
CA GLU A 79 1.12 -14.71 -4.45
C GLU A 79 -0.29 -15.19 -4.83
N ARG A 80 -0.94 -15.98 -3.96
CA ARG A 80 -2.32 -16.48 -4.17
C ARG A 80 -3.40 -15.41 -3.87
N TRP A 81 -3.29 -14.23 -4.48
CA TRP A 81 -4.23 -13.11 -4.29
C TRP A 81 -5.66 -13.42 -4.75
N GLN A 82 -5.85 -14.42 -5.62
CA GLN A 82 -7.18 -14.85 -6.10
C GLN A 82 -8.04 -15.46 -4.98
N ASN A 83 -7.45 -15.79 -3.83
CA ASN A 83 -8.17 -16.29 -2.66
C ASN A 83 -8.70 -15.16 -1.75
N LEU A 84 -8.41 -13.89 -2.06
CA LEU A 84 -8.93 -12.77 -1.28
C LEU A 84 -10.46 -12.68 -1.42
N SER A 85 -11.12 -12.20 -0.38
CA SER A 85 -12.56 -11.88 -0.42
C SER A 85 -12.85 -10.81 -1.48
N SER A 86 -14.11 -10.61 -1.86
CA SER A 86 -14.49 -9.55 -2.81
C SER A 86 -14.68 -8.18 -2.17
N ASP A 87 -14.41 -8.02 -0.87
CA ASP A 87 -14.65 -6.76 -0.15
C ASP A 87 -13.59 -5.69 -0.41
N LEU A 88 -13.87 -4.48 0.07
CA LEU A 88 -12.99 -3.33 -0.06
C LEU A 88 -11.83 -3.33 0.95
N ARG A 89 -12.03 -3.91 2.14
CA ARG A 89 -11.10 -3.76 3.27
C ARG A 89 -9.85 -4.61 3.07
N GLY A 90 -10.06 -5.91 2.95
CA GLY A 90 -9.03 -6.93 2.80
C GLY A 90 -9.02 -7.58 1.41
N GLY A 91 -10.04 -7.28 0.60
CA GLY A 91 -10.37 -8.04 -0.59
C GLY A 91 -9.93 -7.44 -1.93
N LEU A 92 -10.37 -8.13 -3.00
CA LEU A 92 -10.09 -7.84 -4.40
C LEU A 92 -10.57 -6.46 -4.85
N ALA A 93 -11.67 -5.94 -4.30
CA ALA A 93 -12.15 -4.61 -4.68
C ALA A 93 -11.15 -3.52 -4.23
N GLY A 94 -10.57 -3.68 -3.03
CA GLY A 94 -9.53 -2.78 -2.54
C GLY A 94 -8.24 -2.90 -3.37
N LEU A 95 -7.82 -4.12 -3.69
CA LEU A 95 -6.64 -4.34 -4.54
C LEU A 95 -6.83 -3.75 -5.95
N GLY A 96 -8.00 -3.94 -6.55
CA GLY A 96 -8.33 -3.41 -7.88
C GLY A 96 -8.23 -1.89 -7.95
N LEU A 97 -8.73 -1.16 -6.94
CA LEU A 97 -8.59 0.30 -6.88
C LEU A 97 -7.13 0.76 -6.82
N VAL A 98 -6.27 0.01 -6.13
CA VAL A 98 -4.84 0.34 -6.07
C VAL A 98 -4.16 0.07 -7.41
N LEU A 99 -4.50 -1.02 -8.08
CA LEU A 99 -3.98 -1.34 -9.41
C LEU A 99 -4.39 -0.28 -10.44
N ASP A 100 -5.66 0.12 -10.43
CA ASP A 100 -6.20 1.15 -11.32
C ASP A 100 -5.49 2.50 -11.10
N GLY A 101 -5.33 2.93 -9.85
CA GLY A 101 -4.59 4.15 -9.54
C GLY A 101 -3.11 4.10 -9.94
N LEU A 102 -2.46 2.93 -9.84
CA LEU A 102 -1.09 2.74 -10.31
C LEU A 102 -0.99 2.77 -11.83
N ALA A 103 -1.94 2.16 -12.54
CA ALA A 103 -2.03 2.19 -14.00
C ALA A 103 -2.16 3.64 -14.51
N GLU A 104 -3.02 4.45 -13.88
CA GLU A 104 -3.14 5.88 -14.21
C GLU A 104 -1.83 6.66 -14.02
N THR A 105 -1.10 6.39 -12.94
CA THR A 105 0.12 7.14 -12.60
C THR A 105 1.37 6.67 -13.35
N THR A 106 1.41 5.43 -13.83
CA THR A 106 2.49 4.89 -14.68
C THR A 106 2.23 5.11 -16.17
N GLY A 107 0.98 5.36 -16.57
CA GLY A 107 0.59 5.48 -17.97
C GLY A 107 0.42 4.13 -18.66
N GLU A 108 0.47 3.02 -17.91
CA GLU A 108 0.02 1.72 -18.41
C GLU A 108 -1.50 1.75 -18.45
N LYS A 109 -2.08 1.76 -19.65
CA LYS A 109 -3.53 1.66 -19.84
C LYS A 109 -3.88 0.22 -20.15
N GLU A 110 -5.07 -0.18 -19.70
CA GLU A 110 -5.69 -1.51 -19.92
C GLU A 110 -5.59 -1.99 -21.37
#